data_AF-A0A7X3P3S3-F1
#
_entry.id   AF-A0A7X3P3S3-F1
#
_cell.length_a   1.000
_cell.length_b   1.000
_cell.length_c   1.000
_cell.angle_alpha   90.00
_cell.angle_beta   90.00
_cell.angle_gamma   90.00
#
_symmetry.space_group_name_H-M   'P 1'
#
loop_
_entity.id
_entity.type
_entity.pdbx_description
1 polymer ?
#
loop_
_entity_poly.entity_id
_entity_poly.type
_entity_poly.pdbx_seq_one_letter_code
_entity_poly.pdbx_strand_id
1 'polypeptide(L)' 'MRKSFAFKLQSQTNIIKLGNMLDDMWQIHVHVMRLSRRYHRMFGKNLSAYRINTHITKLKKRTQPQWADLPS' A
#
# COMPACT_ATOMS: atom_id res chain seq x y z
N MET A 1 -3.72 -13.89 -42.60
CA MET A 1 -2.79 -14.12 -41.47
C MET A 1 -3.13 -13.13 -40.36
N ARG A 2 -3.64 -13.61 -39.21
CA ARG A 2 -4.05 -12.74 -38.10
C ARG A 2 -2.77 -12.23 -37.41
N LYS A 3 -2.46 -10.94 -37.53
CA LYS A 3 -1.31 -10.34 -36.84
C LYS A 3 -1.63 -10.24 -35.35
N SER A 4 -1.11 -11.17 -34.55
CA SER A 4 -1.04 -10.99 -33.10
C SER A 4 0.19 -10.14 -32.80
N PHE A 5 -0.01 -8.87 -32.47
CA PHE A 5 1.06 -8.09 -31.88
C PHE A 5 1.30 -8.66 -30.49
N ALA A 6 2.47 -9.27 -30.27
CA ALA A 6 2.92 -9.71 -28.96
C ALA A 6 3.29 -8.48 -28.12
N PHE A 7 2.30 -7.66 -27.76
CA PHE A 7 2.50 -6.56 -26.83
C PHE A 7 2.77 -7.18 -25.46
N LYS A 8 4.00 -7.01 -24.96
CA LYS A 8 4.32 -7.40 -23.59
C LYS A 8 3.44 -6.57 -22.66
N LEU A 9 2.47 -7.21 -22.00
CA LEU A 9 1.58 -6.56 -21.03
C LEU A 9 2.37 -5.78 -19.97
N GLN A 10 3.52 -6.32 -19.55
CA GLN A 10 4.43 -5.72 -18.59
C GLN A 10 5.04 -4.38 -19.01
N SER A 11 5.11 -4.06 -20.31
CA SER A 11 5.67 -2.78 -20.79
C SER A 11 4.63 -1.67 -20.90
N GLN A 12 3.35 -1.96 -20.63
CA GLN A 12 2.29 -0.95 -20.69
C GLN A 12 2.27 -0.13 -19.41
N THR A 13 2.38 1.19 -19.55
CA THR A 13 2.42 2.14 -18.41
C THR A 13 1.22 1.99 -17.47
N ASN A 14 0.04 1.70 -18.00
CA ASN A 14 -1.17 1.50 -17.20
C ASN A 14 -1.06 0.26 -16.29
N ILE A 15 -0.49 -0.83 -16.82
CA ILE A 15 -0.32 -2.09 -16.08
C ILE A 15 0.75 -1.91 -14.99
N ILE A 16 1.84 -1.20 -15.30
CA ILE A 16 2.87 -0.86 -14.32
C ILE A 16 2.28 -0.02 -13.17
N LYS A 17 1.47 1.01 -13.49
CA LYS A 17 0.78 1.83 -12.48
C LYS A 17 -0.12 0.99 -11.57
N LEU A 18 -0.89 0.06 -12.14
CA LEU A 18 -1.73 -0.84 -11.37
C LEU A 18 -0.91 -1.78 -10.48
N GLY A 19 0.20 -2.31 -10.99
CA GLY A 19 1.14 -3.12 -10.19
C GLY A 19 1.69 -2.36 -9.00
N ASN A 20 2.20 -1.15 -9.23
CA ASN A 20 2.71 -0.29 -8.16
C ASN A 20 1.63 0.04 -7.11
N MET A 21 0.40 0.30 -7.56
CA MET A 21 -0.73 0.55 -6.66
C MET A 21 -1.01 -0.66 -5.76
N LEU A 22 -1.03 -1.86 -6.33
CA LEU A 22 -1.23 -3.11 -5.57
C LEU A 22 -0.10 -3.34 -4.57
N ASP A 23 1.14 -3.11 -4.97
CA ASP A 23 2.32 -3.24 -4.10
C ASP A 23 2.27 -2.24 -2.94
N ASP A 24 1.86 -1.00 -3.19
CA ASP A 24 1.71 0.02 -2.14
C ASP A 24 0.57 -0.32 -1.17
N MET A 25 -0.58 -0.78 -1.66
CA MET A 25 -1.68 -1.26 -0.82
C MET A 25 -1.25 -2.44 0.06
N TRP A 26 -0.48 -3.38 -0.49
CA TRP A 26 0.08 -4.49 0.26
C TRP A 26 1.05 -4.03 1.36
N GLN A 27 1.94 -3.08 1.04
CA GLN A 27 2.87 -2.52 2.02
C GLN A 27 2.14 -1.85 3.19
N ILE A 28 1.07 -1.08 2.93
CA ILE A 28 0.24 -0.48 3.98
C ILE A 28 -0.38 -1.57 4.85
N HIS A 29 -0.97 -2.60 4.25
CA HIS A 29 -1.58 -3.71 4.97
C HIS A 29 -0.59 -4.39 5.92
N VAL A 30 0.59 -4.77 5.42
CA VAL A 30 1.66 -5.41 6.21
C VAL A 30 2.14 -4.49 7.32
N HIS A 31 2.31 -3.20 7.04
CA HIS A 31 2.72 -2.20 8.02
C HIS A 31 1.72 -2.09 9.18
N VAL A 32 0.42 -2.02 8.87
CA VAL A 32 -0.65 -1.97 9.89
C VAL A 32 -0.67 -3.25 10.73
N MET A 33 -0.55 -4.43 10.13
CA MET A 33 -0.47 -5.69 10.87
C MET A 33 0.72 -5.71 11.84
N ARG A 34 1.90 -5.31 11.36
CA ARG A 34 3.12 -5.25 12.19
C ARG A 34 3.00 -4.24 13.32
N LEU A 35 2.42 -3.07 13.04
CA LEU A 35 2.17 -2.02 14.04
C LEU A 35 1.22 -2.52 15.13
N SER A 36 0.11 -3.16 14.75
CA SER A 36 -0.87 -3.71 15.68
C SER A 36 -0.25 -4.81 16.57
N ARG A 37 0.48 -5.76 15.98
CA ARG A 37 1.22 -6.80 16.73
C ARG A 37 2.23 -6.20 17.71
N ARG A 38 3.01 -5.21 17.28
CA ARG A 38 3.99 -4.54 18.15
C ARG A 38 3.30 -3.82 19.31
N TYR A 39 2.21 -3.10 19.02
CA TYR A 39 1.45 -2.39 20.05
C TYR A 39 0.84 -3.35 21.08
N HIS A 40 0.28 -4.47 20.61
CA HIS A 40 -0.26 -5.50 21.50
C HIS A 40 0.82 -6.11 22.39
N ARG A 41 2.02 -6.41 21.86
CA ARG A 41 3.15 -6.91 22.66
C ARG A 41 3.59 -5.92 23.75
N MET A 42 3.54 -4.61 23.49
CA MET A 42 3.98 -3.60 24.45
C MET A 42 2.93 -3.25 25.50
N PHE A 43 1.65 -3.26 25.14
CA PHE A 43 0.58 -2.71 25.99
C PHE A 43 -0.56 -3.69 26.31
N GLY A 44 -0.54 -4.91 25.75
CA GLY A 44 -1.62 -5.91 25.91
C GLY A 44 -2.94 -5.52 25.26
N LYS A 45 -3.01 -4.44 24.47
CA LYS A 45 -4.23 -3.87 23.88
C LYS A 45 -4.16 -3.79 22.36
N ASN A 46 -5.32 -3.79 21.70
CA ASN A 46 -5.41 -3.56 20.26
C ASN A 46 -5.34 -2.05 19.95
N LEU A 47 -4.75 -1.70 18.80
CA LEU A 47 -4.73 -0.32 18.32
C LEU A 47 -6.09 0.06 17.75
N SER A 48 -6.63 1.22 18.13
CA SER A 48 -7.89 1.70 17.54
C SER A 48 -7.70 2.11 16.08
N ALA A 49 -8.75 1.93 15.27
CA ALA A 49 -8.73 2.32 13.86
C ALA A 49 -8.35 3.80 13.66
N TYR A 50 -8.84 4.69 14.52
CA TYR A 50 -8.48 6.12 14.49
C TYR A 50 -6.96 6.37 14.63
N ARG A 51 -6.31 5.67 15.57
CA ARG A 51 -4.86 5.78 15.77
C ARG A 51 -4.07 5.21 14.60
N ILE A 52 -4.55 4.10 14.02
CA ILE A 52 -3.97 3.53 12.79
C ILE A 52 -4.05 4.56 11.66
N ASN A 53 -5.23 5.13 11.41
CA ASN A 53 -5.44 6.09 10.32
C ASN A 53 -4.58 7.34 10.50
N THR A 54 -4.52 7.88 11.73
CA THR A 54 -3.66 9.04 12.02
C THR A 54 -2.17 8.71 11.80
N HIS A 55 -1.74 7.50 12.17
CA HIS A 55 -0.37 7.03 11.92
C HIS A 55 -0.07 6.92 10.42
N ILE A 56 -0.99 6.34 9.63
CA ILE A 56 -0.84 6.23 8.18
C ILE A 56 -0.82 7.62 7.53
N THR A 57 -1.68 8.56 7.93
CA THR A 57 -1.66 9.94 7.41
C THR A 57 -0.33 10.63 7.67
N LYS A 58 0.30 10.40 8.82
CA LYS A 58 1.65 10.92 9.10
C LYS A 58 2.72 10.29 8.20
N LEU A 59 2.63 8.98 7.94
CA LEU A 59 3.54 8.29 7.03
C LEU A 59 3.40 8.79 5.59
N LYS A 60 2.17 8.95 5.09
CA LYS A 60 1.88 9.53 3.76
C LYS A 60 2.56 10.89 3.58
N LYS A 61 2.60 11.72 4.63
CA LYS A 61 3.22 13.06 4.54
C LYS A 61 4.74 13.07 4.64
N ARG A 62 5.35 12.08 5.28
CA ARG A 62 6.78 12.14 5.67
C ARG A 62 7.66 11.15 4.94
N THR A 63 7.25 9.88 4.92
CA THR A 63 8.14 8.77 4.57
C THR A 63 7.69 8.06 3.30
N GLN A 64 6.38 8.02 3.04
CA GLN A 64 5.80 7.31 1.91
C GLN A 64 4.82 8.22 1.14
N PRO A 65 5.32 9.30 0.48
CA PRO A 65 4.48 10.23 -0.27
C PRO A 65 3.68 9.56 -1.38
N GLN A 66 4.19 8.50 -2.01
CA GLN A 66 3.51 7.75 -3.06
C GLN A 66 2.20 7.10 -2.58
N TRP A 67 2.04 6.84 -1.29
CA TRP A 67 0.78 6.33 -0.72
C TRP A 67 -0.34 7.38 -0.69
N ALA A 68 -0.04 8.65 -0.96
CA ALA A 68 -1.03 9.71 -1.10
C ALA A 68 -1.87 9.55 -2.38
N ASP A 69 -1.29 8.95 -3.43
CA ASP A 69 -1.94 8.76 -4.73
C ASP A 69 -2.88 7.55 -4.75
N LEU A 70 -2.94 6.78 -3.66
CA LEU A 70 -3.84 5.65 -3.52
C LEU A 70 -5.30 6.11 -3.37
N PRO A 71 -6.26 5.38 -3.96
CA PRO A 71 -7.69 5.64 -3.74
C PRO A 71 -8.06 5.49 -2.26
N SER A 72 -9.00 6.35 -1.81
CA SER A 72 -9.46 6.43 -0.41
C SER A 72 -10.60 5.46 -0.11
#